data_AF-A0A7C3BFJ1-F1
#
_entry.id   AF-A0A7C3BFJ1-F1
#
_cell.length_a   1.000
_cell.length_b   1.000
_cell.length_c   1.000
_cell.angle_alpha   90.00
_cell.angle_beta   90.00
_cell.angle_gamma   90.00
#
_symmetry.space_group_name_H-M   'P 1'
#
loop_
_entity.id
_entity.type
_entity.pdbx_description
1 polymer ?
#
loop_
_entity_poly.entity_id
_entity_poly.type
_entity_poly.pdbx_seq_one_letter_code
_entity_poly.pdbx_strand_id
1 'polypeptide(L)'
;TQVEAIVEIVSNITRGSVGGGEDLLVPNPVVDILEVSQGSTVFQEGVDWQQSGNYVDWLGSGNEPAIGTTYTVRWTYTKQMIKGTDYVDGGWFGESGHPAPGEYFYLVTALDGSGETGYDPAQVVSRDTLAGEINKLSWLPVNGATGYRIYRGTQNTDRADFQLLKEVPAGVTSYVDDGVDEIAGGNPPASSTAGVSMSQVSIALDNLSIINFGRPGLGDEPVDGSNCSVDYDYYLGRKDVIYATTKEIKRLEGAPSDFPKLPIVPEGTLGLCSVDCPPNSVDMTVQNFGLTRVTMDQIHEIINDVEDLKYNDAQFQMNNELQNRDAQTKKGVYSDDFSNDAQSDIYHS
;
A
#
# COMPACT_ATOMS: atom_id res chain seq x y z
N THR A 1 -9.89 0.96 17.04
CA THR A 1 -8.61 1.64 16.84
C THR A 1 -8.62 2.93 17.63
N GLN A 2 -7.59 3.17 18.43
CA GLN A 2 -7.35 4.45 19.10
C GLN A 2 -6.11 5.06 18.45
N VAL A 3 -6.18 6.35 18.17
CA VAL A 3 -5.08 7.10 17.58
C VAL A 3 -4.73 8.22 18.53
N GLU A 4 -3.47 8.27 18.95
CA GLU A 4 -2.93 9.34 19.77
C GLU A 4 -1.78 10.00 19.03
N ALA A 5 -1.84 11.32 18.92
CA ALA A 5 -0.83 12.10 18.21
C ALA A 5 -0.45 13.36 18.98
N ILE A 6 0.71 13.91 18.64
CA ILE A 6 1.19 15.17 19.19
C ILE A 6 0.66 16.31 18.31
N VAL A 7 -0.09 17.21 18.91
CA VAL A 7 -0.74 18.35 18.24
C VAL A 7 -0.16 19.65 18.80
N GLU A 8 0.00 20.67 17.95
CA GLU A 8 0.39 22.02 18.35
C GLU A 8 -0.84 22.90 18.61
N ILE A 9 -0.81 23.67 19.70
CA ILE A 9 -1.84 24.66 20.01
C ILE A 9 -1.22 25.99 20.43
N VAL A 10 -1.91 27.07 20.05
CA VAL A 10 -1.64 28.42 20.53
C VAL A 10 -2.84 28.86 21.38
N SER A 11 -2.59 29.18 22.65
CA SER A 11 -3.66 29.65 23.55
C SER A 11 -3.20 30.77 24.46
N ASN A 12 -4.17 31.54 24.95
CA ASN A 12 -3.94 32.60 25.93
C ASN A 12 -4.14 32.05 27.34
N ILE A 13 -3.10 32.14 28.16
CA ILE A 13 -3.08 31.71 29.55
C ILE A 13 -3.12 32.93 30.44
N THR A 14 -3.86 32.87 31.54
CA THR A 14 -3.93 33.96 32.53
C THR A 14 -2.91 33.72 33.61
N ARG A 15 -2.08 34.73 33.89
CA ARG A 15 -1.09 34.66 34.94
C ARG A 15 -1.73 34.55 36.33
N GLY A 16 -1.38 33.49 37.06
CA GLY A 16 -1.76 33.24 38.45
C GLY A 16 -1.35 34.33 39.43
N SER A 17 -1.99 34.31 40.59
CA SER A 17 -1.94 35.40 41.58
C SER A 17 -0.63 35.57 42.34
N VAL A 18 0.39 34.73 42.08
CA VAL A 18 1.54 34.58 42.98
C VAL A 18 2.85 35.22 42.53
N GLY A 19 3.30 35.30 41.28
CA GLY A 19 4.67 35.77 41.01
C GLY A 19 5.72 34.72 41.36
N GLY A 20 6.47 34.26 40.37
CA GLY A 20 7.33 33.06 40.50
C GLY A 20 6.57 31.76 40.80
N GLY A 21 5.26 31.72 40.54
CA GLY A 21 4.40 30.54 40.67
C GLY A 21 4.00 29.93 39.33
N GLU A 22 3.57 28.67 39.36
CA GLU A 22 3.22 27.86 38.18
C GLU A 22 1.85 28.20 37.59
N ASP A 23 1.75 28.21 36.26
CA ASP A 23 0.50 28.38 35.52
C ASP A 23 0.20 27.11 34.69
N LEU A 24 -1.01 26.56 34.85
CA LEU A 24 -1.43 25.32 34.17
C LEU A 24 -1.73 25.57 32.69
N LEU A 25 -1.14 24.77 31.82
CA LEU A 25 -1.51 24.70 30.40
C LEU A 25 -2.65 23.70 30.22
N VAL A 26 -3.65 24.05 29.42
CA VAL A 26 -4.73 23.15 29.02
C VAL A 26 -4.88 23.27 27.52
N PRO A 27 -4.75 22.18 26.74
CA PRO A 27 -4.87 20.76 27.13
C PRO A 27 -3.60 20.06 27.67
N ASN A 28 -3.78 18.89 28.30
CA ASN A 28 -2.74 18.02 28.87
C ASN A 28 -2.85 16.59 28.32
N PRO A 29 -1.76 15.79 28.32
CA PRO A 29 -0.42 16.10 28.81
C PRO A 29 0.39 16.96 27.83
N VAL A 30 1.09 17.97 28.36
CA VAL A 30 2.01 18.81 27.58
C VAL A 30 3.28 18.02 27.27
N VAL A 31 3.69 18.03 26.01
CA VAL A 31 4.94 17.40 25.57
C VAL A 31 6.06 18.43 25.66
N ASP A 32 5.93 19.54 24.95
CA ASP A 32 6.98 20.57 24.87
C ASP A 32 6.38 21.97 24.67
N ILE A 33 6.91 22.97 25.38
CA ILE A 33 6.51 24.38 25.22
C ILE A 33 7.44 25.04 24.21
N LEU A 34 6.89 25.41 23.05
CA LEU A 34 7.66 25.96 21.95
C LEU A 34 7.93 27.46 22.13
N GLU A 35 6.96 28.20 22.65
CA GLU A 35 7.07 29.65 22.82
C GLU A 35 6.13 30.19 23.89
N VAL A 36 6.63 31.14 24.68
CA VAL A 36 5.82 31.93 25.62
C VAL A 36 6.03 33.41 25.28
N SER A 37 4.97 34.15 24.99
CA SER A 37 5.06 35.55 24.58
C SER A 37 3.90 36.40 25.11
N GLN A 38 4.16 37.69 25.30
CA GLN A 38 3.15 38.69 25.62
C GLN A 38 3.34 39.91 24.73
N GLY A 39 2.44 40.12 23.77
CA GLY A 39 2.57 41.19 22.79
C GLY A 39 3.81 40.98 21.93
N SER A 40 4.79 41.90 22.04
CA SER A 40 6.08 41.81 21.33
C SER A 40 7.20 41.15 22.14
N THR A 41 6.96 40.84 23.42
CA THR A 41 7.98 40.27 24.30
C THR A 41 7.90 38.75 24.27
N VAL A 42 9.00 38.10 23.86
CA VAL A 42 9.16 36.64 23.93
C VAL A 42 10.01 36.30 25.15
N PHE A 43 9.49 35.45 26.03
CA PHE A 43 10.14 35.05 27.27
C PHE A 43 11.09 33.87 27.04
N GLN A 44 12.25 33.89 27.69
CA GLN A 44 13.32 32.91 27.47
C GLN A 44 13.24 31.74 28.47
N GLU A 45 13.25 30.52 27.95
CA GLU A 45 13.34 29.31 28.76
C GLU A 45 14.67 29.25 29.53
N GLY A 46 14.62 28.84 30.80
CA GLY A 46 15.76 28.76 31.72
C GLY A 46 16.18 30.09 32.34
N VAL A 47 15.60 31.21 31.90
CA VAL A 47 15.83 32.56 32.47
C VAL A 47 14.54 33.13 33.05
N ASP A 48 13.51 33.22 32.22
CA ASP A 48 12.21 33.80 32.59
C ASP A 48 11.25 32.71 33.09
N TRP A 49 11.22 31.56 32.42
CA TRP A 49 10.35 30.43 32.74
C TRP A 49 11.06 29.08 32.50
N GLN A 50 10.51 28.00 33.05
CA GLN A 50 10.89 26.62 32.75
C GLN A 50 9.64 25.74 32.64
N GLN A 51 9.71 24.66 31.86
CA GLN A 51 8.60 23.70 31.80
C GLN A 51 8.61 22.81 33.05
N SER A 52 7.52 22.82 33.81
CA SER A 52 7.27 21.94 34.96
C SER A 52 6.11 20.99 34.63
N GLY A 53 6.40 19.94 33.85
CA GLY A 53 5.40 19.00 33.36
C GLY A 53 4.32 19.67 32.52
N ASN A 54 3.13 19.85 33.10
CA ASN A 54 1.96 20.50 32.49
C ASN A 54 1.88 22.01 32.74
N TYR A 55 2.85 22.56 33.46
CA TYR A 55 2.85 23.93 33.93
C TYR A 55 3.99 24.73 33.30
N VAL A 56 3.73 26.02 33.10
CA VAL A 56 4.78 27.02 32.93
C VAL A 56 5.19 27.47 34.32
N ASP A 57 6.40 27.14 34.74
CA ASP A 57 6.95 27.60 36.02
C ASP A 57 7.77 28.88 35.79
N TRP A 58 7.34 29.97 36.40
CA TRP A 58 8.01 31.26 36.30
C TRP A 58 9.14 31.33 37.34
N LEU A 59 10.38 31.59 36.91
CA LEU A 59 11.54 31.54 37.79
C LEU A 59 11.68 32.76 38.72
N GLY A 60 10.88 33.81 38.50
CA GLY A 60 10.82 35.04 39.31
C GLY A 60 12.09 35.91 39.29
N SER A 61 13.16 35.47 38.62
CA SER A 61 14.43 36.19 38.46
C SER A 61 14.58 36.87 37.09
N GLY A 62 13.73 36.50 36.13
CA GLY A 62 13.64 37.08 34.79
C GLY A 62 12.43 38.00 34.60
N ASN A 63 12.10 38.29 33.35
CA ASN A 63 10.89 39.02 32.98
C ASN A 63 9.67 38.10 33.14
N GLU A 64 8.67 38.52 33.92
CA GLU A 64 7.41 37.80 34.09
C GLU A 64 6.24 38.69 33.63
N PRO A 65 5.20 38.14 32.98
CA PRO A 65 3.94 38.85 32.76
C PRO A 65 3.38 39.40 34.07
N ALA A 66 2.74 40.57 34.01
CA ALA A 66 2.12 41.13 35.21
C ALA A 66 1.00 40.20 35.73
N ILE A 67 0.88 40.09 37.05
CA ILE A 67 -0.12 39.24 37.70
C ILE A 67 -1.54 39.61 37.21
N GLY A 68 -2.33 38.60 36.84
CA GLY A 68 -3.68 38.78 36.30
C GLY A 68 -3.75 39.23 34.84
N THR A 69 -2.61 39.34 34.14
CA THR A 69 -2.59 39.57 32.68
C THR A 69 -2.58 38.25 31.92
N THR A 70 -3.01 38.28 30.66
CA THR A 70 -2.92 37.12 29.77
C THR A 70 -1.65 37.18 28.93
N TYR A 71 -1.07 36.01 28.69
CA TYR A 71 0.06 35.81 27.80
C TYR A 71 -0.24 34.65 26.86
N THR A 72 0.38 34.64 25.69
CA THR A 72 0.19 33.62 24.67
C THR A 72 1.25 32.54 24.85
N VAL A 73 0.82 31.29 24.84
CA VAL A 73 1.69 30.12 24.87
C VAL A 73 1.42 29.29 23.63
N ARG A 74 2.49 28.86 22.97
CA ARG A 74 2.47 27.89 21.89
C ARG A 74 3.18 26.64 22.36
N TRP A 75 2.47 25.52 22.40
CA TRP A 75 3.01 24.27 22.92
C TRP A 75 2.44 23.08 22.18
N THR A 76 3.11 21.94 22.33
CA THR A 76 2.66 20.65 21.82
C THR A 76 2.11 19.79 22.95
N TYR A 77 1.03 19.06 22.69
CA TYR A 77 0.41 18.17 23.67
C TYR A 77 -0.05 16.86 23.03
N THR A 78 -0.16 15.80 23.81
CA THR A 78 -0.71 14.53 23.33
C THR A 78 -2.23 14.62 23.31
N LYS A 79 -2.82 14.47 22.12
CA LYS A 79 -4.27 14.42 21.92
C LYS A 79 -4.70 13.01 21.53
N GLN A 80 -5.76 12.51 22.14
CA GLN A 80 -6.52 11.39 21.58
C GLN A 80 -7.37 11.92 20.42
N MET A 81 -7.06 11.46 19.22
CA MET A 81 -7.69 11.91 17.99
C MET A 81 -9.11 11.33 17.88
N ILE A 82 -10.04 12.11 17.31
CA ILE A 82 -11.44 11.71 17.17
C ILE A 82 -11.68 11.20 15.74
N LYS A 83 -12.13 9.94 15.63
CA LYS A 83 -12.48 9.34 14.33
C LYS A 83 -13.68 10.05 13.71
N GLY A 84 -13.60 10.38 12.42
CA GLY A 84 -14.61 11.10 11.64
C GLY A 84 -14.53 12.63 11.78
N THR A 85 -13.66 13.15 12.65
CA THR A 85 -13.40 14.60 12.76
C THR A 85 -11.94 14.92 12.52
N ASP A 86 -11.03 14.24 13.21
CA ASP A 86 -9.59 14.45 13.07
C ASP A 86 -8.94 13.42 12.12
N TYR A 87 -9.49 12.21 12.04
CA TYR A 87 -8.97 11.17 11.15
C TYR A 87 -10.04 10.17 10.72
N VAL A 88 -9.77 9.45 9.63
CA VAL A 88 -10.57 8.31 9.15
C VAL A 88 -9.68 7.12 8.84
N ASP A 89 -10.28 5.92 8.82
CA ASP A 89 -9.60 4.73 8.32
C ASP A 89 -9.81 4.70 6.79
N GLY A 90 -8.75 4.85 6.01
CA GLY A 90 -8.83 4.94 4.55
C GLY A 90 -9.19 6.35 4.04
N GLY A 91 -10.31 6.47 3.35
CA GLY A 91 -10.77 7.72 2.71
C GLY A 91 -11.88 8.45 3.46
N TRP A 92 -12.10 9.71 3.10
CA TRP A 92 -13.14 10.57 3.68
C TRP A 92 -14.48 10.50 2.94
N PHE A 93 -14.58 9.72 1.87
CA PHE A 93 -15.84 9.49 1.17
C PHE A 93 -16.89 8.91 2.13
N GLY A 94 -18.07 9.53 2.16
CA GLY A 94 -19.20 9.15 3.02
C GLY A 94 -19.18 9.74 4.42
N GLU A 95 -18.13 10.47 4.81
CA GLU A 95 -18.11 11.21 6.06
C GLU A 95 -18.90 12.52 5.97
N SER A 96 -19.33 13.02 7.13
CA SER A 96 -20.11 14.26 7.19
C SER A 96 -19.31 15.46 6.69
N GLY A 97 -19.84 16.17 5.69
CA GLY A 97 -19.16 17.31 5.07
C GLY A 97 -18.28 16.93 3.87
N HIS A 98 -18.15 15.64 3.57
CA HIS A 98 -17.37 15.12 2.45
C HIS A 98 -18.28 14.49 1.37
N PRO A 99 -17.74 14.19 0.17
CA PRO A 99 -18.52 13.59 -0.91
C PRO A 99 -19.14 12.26 -0.50
N ALA A 100 -20.43 12.07 -0.81
CA ALA A 100 -21.17 10.85 -0.49
C ALA A 100 -20.66 9.64 -1.30
N PRO A 101 -20.85 8.39 -0.84
CA PRO A 101 -20.52 7.21 -1.64
C PRO A 101 -21.38 7.17 -2.91
N GLY A 102 -20.77 6.71 -4.01
CA GLY A 102 -21.42 6.59 -5.31
C GLY A 102 -20.43 6.51 -6.46
N GLU A 103 -20.97 6.51 -7.68
CA GLU A 103 -20.14 6.53 -8.88
C GLU A 103 -19.57 7.91 -9.16
N TYR A 104 -18.24 7.98 -9.23
CA TYR A 104 -17.52 9.20 -9.58
C TYR A 104 -16.83 9.03 -10.93
N PHE A 105 -16.87 10.11 -11.71
CA PHE A 105 -16.22 10.22 -13.02
C PHE A 105 -15.05 11.18 -12.91
N TYR A 106 -13.91 10.80 -13.47
CA TYR A 106 -12.70 11.60 -13.47
C TYR A 106 -12.21 11.84 -14.88
N LEU A 107 -11.73 13.05 -15.12
CA LEU A 107 -11.04 13.43 -16.33
C LEU A 107 -9.76 14.15 -15.95
N VAL A 108 -8.65 13.76 -16.56
CA VAL A 108 -7.38 14.47 -16.41
C VAL A 108 -7.04 15.11 -17.73
N THR A 109 -6.68 16.39 -17.71
CA THR A 109 -6.23 17.15 -18.87
C THR A 109 -4.77 17.55 -18.69
N ALA A 110 -4.03 17.67 -19.80
CA ALA A 110 -2.66 18.15 -19.80
C ALA A 110 -2.62 19.65 -20.11
N LEU A 111 -1.71 20.36 -19.45
CA LEU A 111 -1.43 21.76 -19.68
C LEU A 111 -0.06 21.91 -20.34
N ASP A 112 0.08 22.86 -21.25
CA ASP A 112 1.35 23.30 -21.80
C ASP A 112 1.48 24.83 -21.76
N GLY A 113 2.52 25.38 -22.40
CA GLY A 113 2.70 26.84 -22.49
C GLY A 113 1.67 27.58 -23.36
N SER A 114 0.83 26.86 -24.11
CA SER A 114 -0.17 27.40 -25.05
C SER A 114 -1.60 27.31 -24.51
N GLY A 115 -1.88 26.37 -23.58
CA GLY A 115 -3.18 26.21 -22.96
C GLY A 115 -3.37 24.83 -22.36
N GLU A 116 -4.58 24.30 -22.50
CA GLU A 116 -4.99 23.02 -21.90
C GLU A 116 -5.63 22.12 -22.97
N THR A 117 -5.48 20.79 -22.81
CA THR A 117 -6.16 19.82 -23.65
C THR A 117 -7.67 19.88 -23.43
N GLY A 118 -8.43 19.72 -24.51
CA GLY A 118 -9.89 19.76 -24.46
C GLY A 118 -10.51 18.52 -23.78
N TYR A 119 -11.78 18.63 -23.45
CA TYR A 119 -12.62 17.54 -23.01
C TYR A 119 -12.67 16.43 -24.07
N ASP A 120 -12.31 15.21 -23.67
CA ASP A 120 -12.42 14.01 -24.49
C ASP A 120 -13.18 12.93 -23.70
N PRO A 121 -14.40 12.54 -24.13
CA PRO A 121 -15.17 11.50 -23.44
C PRO A 121 -14.47 10.14 -23.43
N ALA A 122 -13.53 9.88 -24.35
CA ALA A 122 -12.76 8.63 -24.35
C ALA A 122 -11.69 8.58 -23.24
N GLN A 123 -11.36 9.71 -22.62
CA GLN A 123 -10.40 9.81 -21.51
C GLN A 123 -11.06 9.81 -20.13
N VAL A 124 -12.40 9.78 -20.08
CA VAL A 124 -13.13 9.73 -18.81
C VAL A 124 -13.02 8.33 -18.20
N VAL A 125 -12.63 8.26 -16.94
CA VAL A 125 -12.60 7.03 -16.15
C VAL A 125 -13.63 7.12 -15.02
N SER A 126 -14.28 6.00 -14.67
CA SER A 126 -15.23 5.96 -13.57
C SER A 126 -14.90 4.86 -12.57
N ARG A 127 -15.36 5.06 -11.33
CA ARG A 127 -15.32 4.06 -10.27
C ARG A 127 -16.48 4.28 -9.31
N ASP A 128 -17.15 3.19 -8.94
CA ASP A 128 -18.09 3.18 -7.82
C ASP A 128 -17.27 3.22 -6.52
N THR A 129 -17.40 4.32 -5.78
CA THR A 129 -16.59 4.62 -4.60
C THR A 129 -17.45 4.44 -3.37
N LEU A 130 -17.13 3.41 -2.59
CA LEU A 130 -17.83 3.15 -1.33
C LEU A 130 -17.35 4.10 -0.22
N ALA A 131 -18.10 4.14 0.88
CA ALA A 131 -17.70 4.93 2.04
C ALA A 131 -16.37 4.42 2.60
N GLY A 132 -15.44 5.31 2.90
CA GLY A 132 -14.09 4.98 3.35
C GLY A 132 -13.11 4.58 2.25
N GLU A 133 -13.51 4.56 0.97
CA GLU A 133 -12.60 4.25 -0.14
C GLU A 133 -11.78 5.45 -0.60
N ILE A 134 -10.69 5.17 -1.32
CA ILE A 134 -9.79 6.16 -1.89
C ILE A 134 -9.58 5.83 -3.37
N ASN A 135 -9.71 6.85 -4.22
CA ASN A 135 -9.54 6.71 -5.66
C ASN A 135 -8.15 7.16 -6.09
N LYS A 136 -7.37 6.25 -6.66
CA LYS A 136 -6.05 6.57 -7.22
C LYS A 136 -6.11 6.65 -8.74
N LEU A 137 -5.82 7.84 -9.25
CA LEU A 137 -5.63 8.12 -10.66
C LEU A 137 -4.15 7.98 -11.02
N SER A 138 -3.86 7.37 -12.17
CA SER A 138 -2.50 7.22 -12.67
C SER A 138 -2.47 7.34 -14.20
N TRP A 139 -1.48 8.06 -14.72
CA TRP A 139 -1.29 8.31 -16.15
C TRP A 139 0.20 8.32 -16.50
N LEU A 140 0.52 8.32 -17.80
CA LEU A 140 1.91 8.39 -18.26
C LEU A 140 2.34 9.86 -18.40
N PRO A 141 3.62 10.19 -18.13
CA PRO A 141 4.10 11.56 -18.30
C PRO A 141 4.00 11.99 -19.77
N VAL A 142 3.33 13.13 -20.01
CA VAL A 142 3.18 13.74 -21.33
C VAL A 142 4.35 14.67 -21.60
N ASN A 143 5.08 14.41 -22.68
CA ASN A 143 6.22 15.24 -23.07
C ASN A 143 5.77 16.65 -23.47
N GLY A 144 6.41 17.67 -22.90
CA GLY A 144 6.05 19.08 -23.14
C GLY A 144 4.90 19.61 -22.29
N ALA A 145 4.32 18.79 -21.40
CA ALA A 145 3.35 19.27 -20.42
C ALA A 145 4.03 20.09 -19.30
N THR A 146 3.39 21.16 -18.88
CA THR A 146 3.77 22.01 -17.74
C THR A 146 3.03 21.61 -16.46
N GLY A 147 1.88 20.94 -16.59
CA GLY A 147 1.08 20.41 -15.49
C GLY A 147 -0.10 19.58 -15.98
N TYR A 148 -0.91 19.11 -15.03
CA TYR A 148 -2.16 18.40 -15.29
C TYR A 148 -3.27 18.97 -14.41
N ARG A 149 -4.49 19.00 -14.93
CA ARG A 149 -5.70 19.32 -14.16
C ARG A 149 -6.57 18.09 -14.02
N ILE A 150 -7.01 17.84 -12.80
CA ILE A 150 -7.88 16.73 -12.45
C ILE A 150 -9.27 17.31 -12.21
N TYR A 151 -10.23 16.76 -12.93
CA TYR A 151 -11.64 17.07 -12.82
C TYR A 151 -12.39 15.88 -12.25
N ARG A 152 -13.39 16.16 -11.41
CA ARG A 152 -14.32 15.17 -10.86
C ARG A 152 -15.76 15.57 -11.21
N GLY A 153 -16.58 14.58 -11.57
CA GLY A 153 -18.00 14.72 -11.82
C GLY A 153 -18.79 13.60 -11.15
N THR A 154 -20.05 13.87 -10.82
CA THR A 154 -21.03 12.87 -10.33
C THR A 154 -21.93 12.33 -11.45
N GLN A 155 -21.78 12.89 -12.65
CA GLN A 155 -22.45 12.49 -13.88
C GLN A 155 -21.45 12.61 -15.03
N ASN A 156 -21.74 11.93 -16.14
CA ASN A 156 -20.93 11.95 -17.35
C ASN A 156 -21.82 12.12 -18.60
N THR A 157 -22.65 13.15 -18.59
CA THR A 157 -23.54 13.46 -19.73
C THR A 157 -22.94 14.57 -20.59
N ASP A 158 -22.35 15.59 -19.97
CA ASP A 158 -21.70 16.71 -20.64
C ASP A 158 -20.43 17.14 -19.87
N ARG A 159 -19.53 17.87 -20.55
CA ARG A 159 -18.33 18.46 -19.95
C ARG A 159 -18.65 19.34 -18.74
N ALA A 160 -19.87 19.90 -18.69
CA ALA A 160 -20.33 20.78 -17.62
C ALA A 160 -20.55 20.05 -16.29
N ASP A 161 -20.69 18.72 -16.32
CA ASP A 161 -20.84 17.87 -15.13
C ASP A 161 -19.52 17.72 -14.36
N PHE A 162 -18.39 18.03 -15.01
CA PHE A 162 -17.06 17.95 -14.45
C PHE A 162 -16.64 19.30 -13.86
N GLN A 163 -16.12 19.27 -12.64
CA GLN A 163 -15.58 20.44 -11.96
C GLN A 163 -14.12 20.21 -11.57
N LEU A 164 -13.31 21.28 -11.65
CA LEU A 164 -11.89 21.22 -11.31
C LEU A 164 -11.72 20.87 -9.83
N LEU A 165 -10.95 19.82 -9.57
CA LEU A 165 -10.59 19.36 -8.24
C LEU A 165 -9.18 19.82 -7.87
N LYS A 166 -8.20 19.60 -8.77
CA LYS A 166 -6.80 19.94 -8.48
C LYS A 166 -5.99 20.21 -9.73
N GLU A 167 -4.96 21.04 -9.59
CA GLU A 167 -3.88 21.20 -10.58
C GLU A 167 -2.58 20.65 -9.97
N VAL A 168 -1.86 19.82 -10.73
CA VAL A 168 -0.60 19.19 -10.34
C VAL A 168 0.52 19.53 -11.34
N PRO A 169 1.78 19.67 -10.91
CA PRO A 169 2.89 19.99 -11.80
C PRO A 169 3.27 18.80 -12.70
N ALA A 170 3.99 19.06 -13.80
CA ALA A 170 4.34 18.05 -14.81
C ALA A 170 5.09 16.80 -14.30
N GLY A 171 5.79 16.91 -13.17
CA GLY A 171 6.52 15.80 -12.55
C GLY A 171 5.63 14.80 -11.79
N VAL A 172 4.34 15.09 -11.63
CA VAL A 172 3.37 14.24 -10.94
C VAL A 172 2.57 13.45 -11.97
N THR A 173 2.60 12.12 -11.85
CA THR A 173 1.92 11.18 -12.77
C THR A 173 0.81 10.38 -12.08
N SER A 174 0.52 10.69 -10.82
CA SER A 174 -0.54 10.06 -10.05
C SER A 174 -1.19 11.05 -9.11
N TYR A 175 -2.50 10.93 -8.93
CA TYR A 175 -3.26 11.72 -7.97
C TYR A 175 -4.16 10.81 -7.14
N VAL A 176 -4.29 11.11 -5.86
CA VAL A 176 -5.11 10.37 -4.91
C VAL A 176 -6.25 11.27 -4.48
N ASP A 177 -7.47 10.90 -4.86
CA ASP A 177 -8.69 11.50 -4.35
C ASP A 177 -9.18 10.68 -3.15
N ASP A 178 -9.01 11.25 -1.97
CA ASP A 178 -9.50 10.72 -0.70
C ASP A 178 -10.81 11.39 -0.26
N GLY A 179 -11.38 12.29 -1.05
CA GLY A 179 -12.62 13.00 -0.73
C GLY A 179 -12.43 14.27 0.10
N VAL A 180 -11.19 14.68 0.39
CA VAL A 180 -10.91 15.89 1.16
C VAL A 180 -10.78 17.14 0.29
N ASP A 181 -10.21 17.00 -0.91
CA ASP A 181 -10.00 18.15 -1.80
C ASP A 181 -11.35 18.78 -2.19
N GLU A 182 -11.46 20.10 -1.96
CA GLU A 182 -12.63 20.89 -2.31
C GLU A 182 -12.66 21.18 -3.82
N ILE A 183 -13.87 21.32 -4.37
CA ILE A 183 -14.05 21.68 -5.77
C ILE A 183 -13.68 23.16 -5.96
N ALA A 184 -12.60 23.41 -6.70
CA ALA A 184 -12.17 24.76 -7.08
C ALA A 184 -13.10 25.41 -8.12
N GLY A 185 -13.88 24.59 -8.84
CA GLY A 185 -14.80 25.04 -9.88
C GLY A 185 -14.11 25.31 -11.22
N GLY A 186 -14.91 25.31 -12.29
CA GLY A 186 -14.41 25.39 -13.67
C GLY A 186 -14.52 24.06 -14.38
N ASN A 187 -15.03 24.12 -15.61
CA ASN A 187 -15.22 22.94 -16.46
C ASN A 187 -14.00 22.75 -17.36
N PRO A 188 -13.73 21.52 -17.81
CA PRO A 188 -12.70 21.27 -18.81
C PRO A 188 -12.99 22.06 -20.10
N PRO A 189 -11.95 22.51 -20.83
CA PRO A 189 -12.09 23.25 -22.08
C PRO A 189 -12.86 22.44 -23.13
N ALA A 190 -13.71 23.10 -23.92
CA ALA A 190 -14.48 22.40 -24.97
C ALA A 190 -13.62 21.95 -26.16
N SER A 191 -12.47 22.58 -26.38
CA SER A 191 -11.53 22.24 -27.45
C SER A 191 -10.10 22.38 -26.97
N SER A 192 -9.20 21.56 -27.52
CA SER A 192 -7.77 21.65 -27.17
C SER A 192 -7.17 22.97 -27.64
N THR A 193 -6.54 23.67 -26.71
CA THR A 193 -5.64 24.81 -27.01
C THR A 193 -4.18 24.43 -26.80
N ALA A 194 -3.93 23.35 -26.06
CA ALA A 194 -2.61 22.75 -25.94
C ALA A 194 -2.18 22.03 -27.23
N GLY A 195 -0.88 22.09 -27.51
CA GLY A 195 -0.20 21.33 -28.56
C GLY A 195 0.25 19.93 -28.11
N VAL A 196 -0.04 19.56 -26.86
CA VAL A 196 0.17 18.21 -26.32
C VAL A 196 -1.12 17.39 -26.35
N SER A 197 -0.99 16.08 -26.19
CA SER A 197 -2.14 15.17 -26.05
C SER A 197 -2.03 14.40 -24.75
N MET A 198 -3.15 14.26 -24.05
CA MET A 198 -3.18 13.55 -22.78
C MET A 198 -2.99 12.04 -22.99
N SER A 199 -2.21 11.40 -22.12
CA SER A 199 -2.08 9.94 -22.10
C SER A 199 -3.30 9.29 -21.45
N GLN A 200 -3.56 8.03 -21.78
CA GLN A 200 -4.65 7.27 -21.14
C GLN A 200 -4.53 7.27 -19.61
N VAL A 201 -5.61 7.65 -18.95
CA VAL A 201 -5.75 7.64 -17.49
C VAL A 201 -6.29 6.29 -17.04
N SER A 202 -5.82 5.82 -15.90
CA SER A 202 -6.33 4.65 -15.20
C SER A 202 -6.77 5.04 -13.79
N ILE A 203 -7.81 4.38 -13.28
CA ILE A 203 -8.32 4.54 -11.92
C ILE A 203 -8.31 3.19 -11.20
N ALA A 204 -7.87 3.18 -9.95
CA ALA A 204 -7.87 2.01 -9.09
C ALA A 204 -8.21 2.39 -7.65
N LEU A 205 -8.61 1.39 -6.85
CA LEU A 205 -8.68 1.52 -5.41
C LEU A 205 -7.27 1.71 -4.85
N ASP A 206 -7.08 2.70 -3.99
CA ASP A 206 -5.81 2.85 -3.27
C ASP A 206 -5.78 2.01 -1.98
N ASN A 207 -4.64 2.04 -1.29
CA ASN A 207 -4.49 1.37 -0.01
C ASN A 207 -5.45 1.94 1.05
N LEU A 208 -6.35 1.09 1.57
CA LEU A 208 -7.26 1.44 2.66
C LEU A 208 -6.67 1.20 4.05
N SER A 209 -5.54 0.49 4.15
CA SER A 209 -4.84 0.25 5.42
C SER A 209 -3.98 1.45 5.81
N ILE A 210 -4.61 2.62 5.90
CA ILE A 210 -4.00 3.87 6.31
C ILE A 210 -4.90 4.59 7.32
N ILE A 211 -4.27 5.35 8.21
CA ILE A 211 -4.95 6.37 9.00
C ILE A 211 -4.78 7.69 8.24
N ASN A 212 -5.89 8.28 7.82
CA ASN A 212 -5.88 9.48 7.01
C ASN A 212 -6.36 10.69 7.84
N PHE A 213 -5.45 11.63 8.08
CA PHE A 213 -5.73 12.92 8.74
C PHE A 213 -6.19 14.01 7.73
N GLY A 214 -6.24 13.69 6.44
CA GLY A 214 -6.75 14.56 5.40
C GLY A 214 -5.75 15.59 4.88
N ARG A 215 -6.19 16.84 4.77
CA ARG A 215 -5.44 17.98 4.21
C ARG A 215 -5.42 19.12 5.23
N PRO A 216 -4.47 20.07 5.10
CA PRO A 216 -4.38 21.24 5.97
C PRO A 216 -5.72 21.95 6.19
N GLY A 217 -6.14 22.09 7.45
CA GLY A 217 -7.39 22.72 7.87
C GLY A 217 -8.54 21.76 8.20
N LEU A 218 -8.31 20.43 8.19
CA LEU A 218 -9.32 19.43 8.54
C LEU A 218 -9.07 18.86 9.94
N GLY A 219 -9.83 19.34 10.93
CA GLY A 219 -9.67 18.90 12.32
C GLY A 219 -8.35 19.37 12.95
N ASP A 220 -7.95 18.70 14.02
CA ASP A 220 -6.63 18.93 14.63
C ASP A 220 -5.57 18.05 13.95
N GLU A 221 -4.46 18.66 13.54
CA GLU A 221 -3.41 17.97 12.80
C GLU A 221 -2.23 17.56 13.68
N PRO A 222 -1.67 16.36 13.46
CA PRO A 222 -0.42 15.98 14.10
C PRO A 222 0.73 16.84 13.57
N VAL A 223 1.68 17.19 14.45
CA VAL A 223 2.88 17.94 14.08
C VAL A 223 3.75 17.09 13.17
N ASP A 224 4.25 17.66 12.07
CA ASP A 224 5.12 16.94 11.13
C ASP A 224 6.42 16.46 11.82
N GLY A 225 6.81 15.23 11.55
CA GLY A 225 7.94 14.57 12.20
C GLY A 225 7.72 14.15 13.65
N SER A 226 6.51 14.31 14.20
CA SER A 226 6.17 13.83 15.55
C SER A 226 5.75 12.35 15.58
N ASN A 227 5.79 11.74 16.77
CA ASN A 227 5.36 10.35 16.93
C ASN A 227 3.83 10.26 17.03
N CYS A 228 3.26 9.27 16.35
CA CYS A 228 1.86 8.90 16.44
C CYS A 228 1.74 7.45 16.93
N SER A 229 0.90 7.20 17.92
CA SER A 229 0.56 5.87 18.42
C SER A 229 -0.77 5.44 17.85
N VAL A 230 -0.84 4.22 17.31
CA VAL A 230 -2.05 3.65 16.72
C VAL A 230 -2.27 2.26 17.28
N ASP A 231 -3.42 2.05 17.90
CA ASP A 231 -3.87 0.73 18.31
C ASP A 231 -4.61 0.07 17.14
N TYR A 232 -4.10 -1.07 16.67
CA TYR A 232 -4.68 -1.84 15.57
C TYR A 232 -4.78 -3.32 15.92
N ASP A 233 -5.79 -3.99 15.36
CA ASP A 233 -5.93 -5.43 15.46
C ASP A 233 -5.05 -6.11 14.40
N TYR A 234 -4.09 -6.91 14.85
CA TYR A 234 -3.18 -7.65 13.97
C TYR A 234 -3.51 -9.15 13.96
N TYR A 235 -3.97 -9.64 12.81
CA TYR A 235 -4.28 -11.05 12.63
C TYR A 235 -3.07 -11.79 12.05
N LEU A 236 -2.71 -12.91 12.69
CA LEU A 236 -1.62 -13.77 12.26
C LEU A 236 -2.16 -14.96 11.45
N GLY A 237 -1.47 -15.29 10.36
CA GLY A 237 -1.72 -16.51 9.61
C GLY A 237 -1.17 -17.75 10.34
N ARG A 238 -1.66 -18.93 9.97
CA ARG A 238 -1.21 -20.22 10.51
C ARG A 238 -1.14 -21.27 9.41
N LYS A 239 -0.16 -22.18 9.48
CA LYS A 239 -0.12 -23.39 8.66
C LYS A 239 -0.35 -24.60 9.53
N ASP A 240 -1.31 -25.43 9.16
CA ASP A 240 -1.63 -26.67 9.85
C ASP A 240 -1.27 -27.86 8.96
N VAL A 241 -1.03 -29.01 9.56
CA VAL A 241 -0.80 -30.25 8.80
C VAL A 241 -1.84 -31.28 9.20
N ILE A 242 -2.50 -31.86 8.20
CA ILE A 242 -3.37 -33.02 8.41
C ILE A 242 -2.51 -34.27 8.23
N TYR A 243 -2.44 -35.09 9.28
CA TYR A 243 -1.68 -36.33 9.29
C TYR A 243 -2.58 -37.51 9.64
N ALA A 244 -2.29 -38.67 9.04
CA ALA A 244 -2.95 -39.93 9.34
C ALA A 244 -2.08 -40.77 10.29
N THR A 245 -2.69 -41.22 11.38
CA THR A 245 -2.17 -42.30 12.23
C THR A 245 -2.82 -43.62 11.78
N THR A 246 -2.33 -44.77 12.25
CA THR A 246 -2.87 -46.10 11.90
C THR A 246 -4.37 -46.32 12.17
N LYS A 247 -5.02 -45.42 12.90
CA LYS A 247 -6.44 -45.53 13.28
C LYS A 247 -7.29 -44.30 12.91
N GLU A 248 -6.69 -43.12 12.79
CA GLU A 248 -7.42 -41.84 12.76
C GLU A 248 -6.67 -40.79 11.94
N ILE A 249 -7.40 -39.83 11.38
CA ILE A 249 -6.85 -38.62 10.75
C ILE A 249 -6.94 -37.49 11.76
N LYS A 250 -5.83 -36.80 12.01
CA LYS A 250 -5.74 -35.70 12.98
C LYS A 250 -5.17 -34.45 12.33
N ARG A 251 -5.63 -33.30 12.82
CA ARG A 251 -5.06 -31.99 12.49
C ARG A 251 -3.98 -31.67 13.52
N LEU A 252 -2.77 -31.40 13.04
CA LEU A 252 -1.71 -30.78 13.81
C LEU A 252 -1.81 -29.28 13.60
N GLU A 253 -2.12 -28.56 14.67
CA GLU A 253 -2.16 -27.10 14.63
C GLU A 253 -0.74 -26.54 14.68
N GLY A 254 -0.44 -25.60 13.79
CA GLY A 254 0.83 -24.87 13.82
C GLY A 254 0.83 -23.69 14.77
N ALA A 255 1.99 -23.03 14.86
CA ALA A 255 2.10 -21.78 15.57
C ALA A 255 1.73 -20.61 14.64
N PRO A 256 0.84 -19.69 15.07
CA PRO A 256 0.58 -18.45 14.33
C PRO A 256 1.85 -17.60 14.20
N SER A 257 2.12 -17.08 13.01
CA SER A 257 3.30 -16.23 12.72
C SER A 257 3.12 -15.49 11.40
N ASP A 258 3.80 -14.35 11.22
CA ASP A 258 3.85 -13.58 9.95
C ASP A 258 4.32 -14.45 8.79
N PHE A 259 5.26 -15.36 9.06
CA PHE A 259 5.76 -16.36 8.13
C PHE A 259 5.51 -17.75 8.72
N PRO A 260 4.27 -18.26 8.66
CA PRO A 260 3.89 -19.46 9.35
C PRO A 260 4.64 -20.66 8.78
N LYS A 261 5.36 -21.36 9.67
CA LYS A 261 6.16 -22.55 9.33
C LYS A 261 5.30 -23.80 9.44
N LEU A 262 5.53 -24.74 8.54
CA LEU A 262 4.88 -26.05 8.57
C LEU A 262 5.29 -26.81 9.85
N PRO A 263 4.32 -27.26 10.65
CA PRO A 263 4.59 -28.14 11.79
C PRO A 263 5.24 -29.45 11.35
N ILE A 264 6.16 -29.96 12.16
CA ILE A 264 6.79 -31.26 11.92
C ILE A 264 5.78 -32.36 12.26
N VAL A 265 5.53 -33.26 11.31
CA VAL A 265 4.68 -34.43 11.53
C VAL A 265 5.34 -35.40 12.52
N PRO A 266 4.60 -35.97 13.49
CA PRO A 266 5.15 -36.95 14.44
C PRO A 266 5.67 -38.22 13.73
N GLU A 267 6.69 -38.85 14.31
CA GLU A 267 7.26 -40.10 13.76
C GLU A 267 6.20 -41.22 13.70
N GLY A 268 6.23 -42.00 12.61
CA GLY A 268 5.28 -43.07 12.36
C GLY A 268 3.89 -42.62 11.88
N THR A 269 3.73 -41.35 11.50
CA THR A 269 2.49 -40.82 10.90
C THR A 269 2.71 -40.39 9.45
N LEU A 270 1.65 -40.43 8.64
CA LEU A 270 1.68 -40.00 7.25
C LEU A 270 1.10 -38.58 7.13
N GLY A 271 1.92 -37.61 6.73
CA GLY A 271 1.42 -36.28 6.36
C GLY A 271 0.62 -36.36 5.06
N LEU A 272 -0.65 -35.94 5.07
CA LEU A 272 -1.53 -35.97 3.90
C LEU A 272 -1.51 -34.63 3.15
N CYS A 273 -1.76 -33.53 3.87
CA CYS A 273 -1.77 -32.21 3.29
C CYS A 273 -1.38 -31.14 4.31
N SER A 274 -0.85 -30.03 3.80
CA SER A 274 -0.76 -28.79 4.53
C SER A 274 -2.00 -27.94 4.27
N VAL A 275 -2.45 -27.25 5.30
CA VAL A 275 -3.59 -26.36 5.27
C VAL A 275 -3.09 -24.97 5.64
N ASP A 276 -3.11 -24.08 4.66
CA ASP A 276 -2.74 -22.69 4.85
C ASP A 276 -3.98 -21.91 5.29
N CYS A 277 -3.99 -21.45 6.53
CA CYS A 277 -4.99 -20.55 7.10
C CYS A 277 -4.47 -19.10 6.98
N PRO A 278 -4.90 -18.33 5.96
CA PRO A 278 -4.56 -16.92 5.87
C PRO A 278 -5.11 -16.11 7.05
N PRO A 279 -4.47 -14.99 7.43
CA PRO A 279 -4.96 -14.13 8.49
C PRO A 279 -6.33 -13.54 8.12
N ASN A 280 -7.21 -13.43 9.11
CA ASN A 280 -8.54 -12.82 9.01
C ASN A 280 -9.40 -13.29 7.80
N SER A 281 -9.27 -14.56 7.42
CA SER A 281 -10.08 -15.14 6.34
C SER A 281 -10.49 -16.57 6.66
N VAL A 282 -11.66 -16.95 6.16
CA VAL A 282 -12.20 -18.31 6.23
C VAL A 282 -11.80 -19.18 5.05
N ASP A 283 -11.18 -18.57 4.02
CA ASP A 283 -10.75 -19.25 2.80
C ASP A 283 -9.42 -19.99 3.03
N MET A 284 -9.54 -21.21 3.54
CA MET A 284 -8.40 -22.09 3.79
C MET A 284 -7.97 -22.78 2.50
N THR A 285 -6.68 -22.71 2.16
CA THR A 285 -6.15 -23.43 0.99
C THR A 285 -5.46 -24.72 1.44
N VAL A 286 -5.67 -25.80 0.68
CA VAL A 286 -5.13 -27.13 1.01
C VAL A 286 -4.13 -27.54 -0.06
N GLN A 287 -2.90 -27.82 0.32
CA GLN A 287 -1.87 -28.37 -0.55
C GLN A 287 -1.56 -29.80 -0.16
N ASN A 288 -1.76 -30.74 -1.08
CA ASN A 288 -1.47 -32.15 -0.85
C ASN A 288 0.05 -32.38 -0.97
N PHE A 289 0.64 -33.13 -0.04
CA PHE A 289 2.07 -33.48 -0.11
C PHE A 289 2.40 -34.44 -1.26
N GLY A 290 1.38 -35.01 -1.92
CA GLY A 290 1.56 -35.88 -3.07
C GLY A 290 2.21 -37.22 -2.73
N LEU A 291 2.15 -37.64 -1.44
CA LEU A 291 2.63 -38.96 -1.04
C LEU A 291 1.72 -40.03 -1.63
N THR A 292 2.11 -40.52 -2.79
CA THR A 292 1.52 -41.68 -3.44
C THR A 292 2.31 -42.92 -3.05
N ARG A 293 1.59 -43.99 -2.73
CA ARG A 293 2.23 -45.29 -2.51
C ARG A 293 2.66 -45.83 -3.88
N VAL A 294 3.95 -45.98 -4.09
CA VAL A 294 4.50 -46.67 -5.27
C VAL A 294 4.65 -48.16 -4.93
N THR A 295 4.19 -49.04 -5.81
CA THR A 295 4.41 -50.48 -5.67
C THR A 295 5.78 -50.88 -6.22
N MET A 296 6.31 -52.02 -5.79
CA MET A 296 7.59 -52.53 -6.31
C MET A 296 7.53 -52.75 -7.83
N ASP A 297 6.39 -53.19 -8.35
CA ASP A 297 6.19 -53.40 -9.79
C ASP A 297 6.33 -52.08 -10.57
N GLN A 298 5.76 -50.99 -10.06
CA GLN A 298 5.89 -49.66 -10.69
C GLN A 298 7.33 -49.13 -10.65
N ILE A 299 8.07 -49.39 -9.57
CA ILE A 299 9.49 -49.04 -9.50
C ILE A 299 10.29 -49.86 -10.54
N HIS A 300 9.97 -51.14 -10.69
CA HIS A 300 10.64 -52.00 -11.67
C HIS A 300 10.33 -51.60 -13.12
N GLU A 301 9.10 -51.15 -13.38
CA GLU A 301 8.70 -50.58 -14.69
C GLU A 301 9.50 -49.30 -15.00
N ILE A 302 9.61 -48.38 -14.04
CA ILE A 302 10.44 -47.17 -14.20
C ILE A 302 11.92 -47.51 -14.43
N ILE A 303 12.45 -48.55 -13.78
CA ILE A 303 13.83 -48.98 -13.99
C ILE A 303 14.04 -49.46 -15.44
N ASN A 304 13.14 -50.29 -15.95
CA ASN A 304 13.21 -50.78 -17.33
C ASN A 304 13.10 -49.62 -18.34
N ASP A 305 12.18 -48.69 -18.14
CA ASP A 305 12.04 -47.48 -18.98
C ASP A 305 13.32 -46.63 -18.99
N VAL A 306 13.98 -46.50 -17.84
CA VAL A 306 15.26 -45.77 -17.74
C VAL A 306 16.39 -46.51 -18.45
N GLU A 307 16.39 -47.85 -18.44
CA GLU A 307 17.35 -48.65 -19.21
C GLU A 307 17.15 -48.49 -20.72
N ASP A 308 15.90 -48.51 -21.18
CA ASP A 308 15.57 -48.27 -22.58
C ASP A 308 15.93 -46.85 -23.02
N LEU A 309 15.68 -45.84 -22.18
CA LEU A 309 16.11 -44.47 -22.44
C LEU A 309 17.63 -44.33 -22.52
N LYS A 310 18.38 -45.02 -21.65
CA LYS A 310 19.86 -45.04 -21.72
C LYS A 310 20.35 -45.70 -23.00
N TYR A 311 19.71 -46.79 -23.41
CA TYR A 311 20.03 -47.45 -24.66
C TYR A 311 19.80 -46.52 -25.85
N ASN A 312 18.66 -45.82 -25.89
CA ASN A 312 18.34 -44.85 -26.93
C ASN A 312 19.29 -43.64 -26.94
N ASP A 313 19.67 -43.13 -25.76
CA ASP A 313 20.64 -42.03 -25.66
C ASP A 313 22.03 -42.46 -26.15
N ALA A 314 22.48 -43.67 -25.80
CA ALA A 314 23.75 -44.20 -26.29
C ALA A 314 23.75 -44.33 -27.82
N GLN A 315 22.65 -44.80 -28.42
CA GLN A 315 22.49 -44.85 -29.87
C GLN A 315 22.48 -43.46 -30.50
N PHE A 316 21.84 -42.48 -29.86
CA PHE A 316 21.82 -41.10 -30.35
C PHE A 316 23.20 -40.43 -30.28
N GLN A 317 23.93 -40.61 -29.17
CA GLN A 317 25.30 -40.10 -29.03
C GLN A 317 26.23 -40.73 -30.06
N MET A 318 26.16 -42.05 -30.27
CA MET A 318 26.95 -42.75 -31.29
C MET A 318 26.64 -42.23 -32.70
N ASN A 319 25.36 -42.01 -33.03
CA ASN A 319 24.97 -41.41 -34.31
C ASN A 319 25.54 -39.99 -34.49
N ASN A 320 25.49 -39.16 -33.45
CA ASN A 320 25.98 -37.79 -33.52
C ASN A 320 27.52 -37.72 -33.61
N GLU A 321 28.24 -38.59 -32.88
CA GLU A 321 29.70 -38.72 -33.02
C GLU A 321 30.09 -39.16 -34.44
N LEU A 322 29.38 -40.12 -35.03
CA LEU A 322 29.65 -40.60 -36.38
C LEU A 322 29.37 -39.53 -37.45
N GLN A 323 28.34 -38.69 -37.26
CA GLN A 323 28.06 -37.55 -38.13
C GLN A 323 29.15 -36.48 -38.06
N ASN A 324 29.67 -36.19 -36.87
CA ASN A 324 30.66 -35.12 -36.67
C ASN A 324 32.11 -35.54 -36.94
N ARG A 325 32.37 -36.82 -37.23
CA ARG A 325 33.74 -37.32 -37.44
C ARG A 325 34.43 -36.74 -38.69
N ASP A 326 33.70 -36.27 -39.70
CA ASP A 326 34.26 -35.53 -40.85
C ASP A 326 33.26 -34.50 -41.42
N ALA A 327 33.75 -33.36 -41.88
CA ALA A 327 32.95 -32.20 -42.32
C ALA A 327 32.29 -32.31 -43.72
N GLN A 328 32.01 -33.52 -44.22
CA GLN A 328 31.35 -33.73 -45.53
C GLN A 328 29.97 -34.37 -45.35
N THR A 329 29.01 -34.02 -46.21
CA THR A 329 27.64 -34.56 -46.20
C THR A 329 27.67 -36.06 -46.50
N LYS A 330 27.54 -36.91 -45.48
CA LYS A 330 27.53 -38.37 -45.62
C LYS A 330 26.09 -38.87 -45.84
N LYS A 331 25.89 -39.73 -46.84
CA LYS A 331 24.63 -40.45 -47.11
C LYS A 331 24.83 -41.91 -46.68
N GLY A 332 24.01 -42.43 -45.76
CA GLY A 332 24.04 -43.84 -45.32
C GLY A 332 25.06 -44.16 -44.22
N VAL A 333 25.09 -43.38 -43.13
CA VAL A 333 25.83 -43.75 -41.90
C VAL A 333 24.84 -44.43 -40.96
N TYR A 334 25.12 -45.68 -40.61
CA TYR A 334 24.30 -46.49 -39.70
C TYR A 334 25.07 -46.75 -38.41
N SER A 335 24.43 -46.55 -37.26
CA SER A 335 24.89 -47.07 -35.98
C SER A 335 23.82 -48.01 -35.46
N ASP A 336 24.05 -49.30 -35.64
CA ASP A 336 23.16 -50.36 -35.17
C ASP A 336 24.00 -51.60 -34.85
N ASP A 337 23.51 -52.45 -33.94
CA ASP A 337 24.12 -53.70 -33.49
C ASP A 337 23.74 -54.89 -34.41
N PHE A 338 23.13 -54.63 -35.57
CA PHE A 338 22.69 -55.63 -36.56
C PHE A 338 21.73 -56.69 -36.01
N SER A 339 21.01 -56.38 -34.93
CA SER A 339 20.08 -57.31 -34.28
C SER A 339 18.65 -57.26 -34.85
N ASN A 340 18.32 -56.22 -35.63
CA ASN A 340 17.04 -56.10 -36.33
C ASN A 340 17.19 -55.39 -37.69
N ASP A 341 16.15 -55.51 -38.53
CA ASP A 341 16.13 -54.95 -39.88
C ASP A 341 15.58 -53.51 -39.94
N ALA A 342 15.39 -52.83 -38.80
CA ALA A 342 14.70 -51.53 -38.76
C ALA A 342 15.49 -50.39 -39.43
N GLN A 343 16.81 -50.51 -39.52
CA GLN A 343 17.67 -49.59 -40.28
C GLN A 343 18.12 -50.13 -41.65
N SER A 344 17.57 -51.27 -42.09
CA SER A 344 17.92 -51.85 -43.39
C SER A 344 17.26 -51.08 -44.54
N ASP A 345 18.05 -50.66 -45.53
CA ASP A 345 17.53 -50.05 -46.76
C ASP A 345 17.05 -51.14 -47.72
N ILE A 346 15.76 -51.47 -47.63
CA ILE A 346 15.11 -52.52 -48.43
C ILE A 346 14.63 -52.02 -49.79
N TYR A 347 14.71 -50.70 -50.06
CA TYR A 347 14.19 -50.08 -51.28
C TYR A 347 15.29 -49.34 -52.05
N HIS A 348 16.33 -50.07 -52.44
CA HIS A 348 17.29 -49.56 -53.41
C HIS A 348 16.71 -49.69 -54.82
N SER A 349 16.34 -48.56 -55.45
CA SER A 349 16.09 -48.45 -56.89
C SER A 349 17.21 -47.69 -57.60
#